data_AF-A0A5C7W186-F1
#
_entry.id   AF-A0A5C7W186-F1
#
_cell.length_a   1.000
_cell.length_b   1.000
_cell.length_c   1.000
_cell.angle_alpha   90.00
_cell.angle_beta   90.00
_cell.angle_gamma   90.00
#
_symmetry.space_group_name_H-M   'P 1'
#
loop_
_entity.id
_entity.type
_entity.pdbx_description
1 polymer ?
#
loop_
_entity_poly.entity_id
_entity_poly.type
_entity_poly.pdbx_seq_one_letter_code
_entity_poly.pdbx_strand_id
1 'polypeptide(L)' 'MLLGLDASIWNLLLVILLFPVLAVALLNVILRKRGGIGAGWGGALVVVLAGLMALMVIFDKVKL' A
#
# COMPACT_ATOMS: atom_id res chain seq x y z
N MET A 1 -8.96 22.23 -3.39
CA MET A 1 -9.98 21.52 -2.59
C MET A 1 -10.94 20.83 -3.54
N LEU A 2 -10.89 19.51 -3.61
CA LEU A 2 -11.86 18.68 -4.34
C LEU A 2 -12.65 17.92 -3.26
N LEU A 3 -13.99 17.89 -3.37
CA LEU A 3 -14.88 17.23 -2.41
C LEU A 3 -14.78 17.74 -0.94
N GLY A 4 -14.36 19.00 -0.73
CA GLY A 4 -14.19 19.57 0.61
C GLY A 4 -12.99 19.01 1.39
N LEU A 5 -12.15 18.21 0.75
CA LEU A 5 -10.93 17.65 1.33
C LEU A 5 -9.72 18.54 1.03
N ASP A 6 -8.92 18.76 2.07
CA ASP A 6 -7.67 19.50 1.98
C ASP A 6 -6.64 18.78 1.11
N ALA A 7 -5.78 19.56 0.45
CA ALA A 7 -4.75 19.02 -0.45
C ALA A 7 -3.81 18.02 0.24
N SER A 8 -3.55 18.21 1.54
CA SER A 8 -2.77 17.30 2.37
C SER A 8 -3.41 15.91 2.47
N ILE A 9 -4.74 15.85 2.63
CA ILE A 9 -5.47 14.58 2.75
C ILE A 9 -5.50 13.86 1.40
N TRP A 10 -5.64 14.60 0.30
CA TRP A 10 -5.53 14.04 -1.05
C TRP A 10 -4.16 13.43 -1.33
N ASN A 11 -3.08 14.09 -0.90
CA ASN A 11 -1.73 13.54 -1.01
C ASN A 11 -1.56 12.26 -0.18
N LEU A 12 -2.09 12.23 1.04
CA LEU A 12 -2.10 11.03 1.88
C LEU A 12 -2.83 9.86 1.20
N LEU A 13 -4.03 10.10 0.68
CA LEU A 13 -4.81 9.08 -0.04
C LEU A 13 -4.07 8.57 -1.28
N LEU A 14 -3.43 9.47 -2.04
CA LEU A 14 -2.60 9.11 -3.19
C LEU A 14 -1.43 8.23 -2.80
N VAL A 15 -0.71 8.56 -1.72
CA VAL A 15 0.42 7.75 -1.23
C VAL A 15 -0.05 6.38 -0.77
N ILE A 16 -1.15 6.31 -0.02
CA ILE A 16 -1.73 5.05 0.47
C ILE A 16 -2.13 4.13 -0.70
N LEU A 17 -2.61 4.70 -1.81
CA LEU A 17 -3.00 3.94 -2.99
C LEU A 17 -1.79 3.54 -3.85
N LEU A 18 -0.89 4.48 -4.13
CA LEU A 18 0.20 4.28 -5.09
C LEU A 18 1.36 3.47 -4.52
N PHE A 19 1.67 3.64 -3.23
CA PHE A 19 2.80 2.95 -2.60
C PHE A 19 2.71 1.41 -2.67
N PRO A 20 1.58 0.75 -2.31
CA PRO A 20 1.48 -0.70 -2.44
C PRO A 20 1.51 -1.17 -3.90
N VAL A 21 0.90 -0.42 -4.83
CA VAL A 21 0.93 -0.78 -6.26
C VAL A 21 2.35 -0.72 -6.82
N LEU A 22 3.12 0.31 -6.46
CA LEU A 22 4.52 0.46 -6.87
C LEU A 22 5.41 -0.61 -6.23
N ALA A 23 5.19 -0.94 -4.96
CA ALA A 23 5.95 -2.00 -4.27
C ALA A 23 5.75 -3.36 -4.95
N VAL A 24 4.52 -3.70 -5.32
CA VAL A 24 4.21 -4.94 -6.06
C VAL A 24 4.81 -4.91 -7.46
N ALA A 25 4.67 -3.80 -8.18
CA ALA A 25 5.25 -3.65 -9.50
C ALA A 25 6.77 -3.84 -9.47
N LEU A 26 7.45 -3.24 -8.49
CA LEU A 26 8.89 -3.36 -8.31
C LEU A 26 9.31 -4.80 -7.98
N LEU A 27 8.59 -5.48 -7.09
CA LEU A 27 8.84 -6.90 -6.77
C LEU A 27 8.61 -7.80 -7.97
N ASN A 28 7.59 -7.52 -8.76
CA ASN A 28 7.31 -8.27 -9.99
C ASN A 28 8.45 -8.08 -11.01
N VAL A 29 9.02 -6.88 -11.11
CA VAL A 29 10.22 -6.61 -11.94
C VAL A 29 11.45 -7.34 -11.40
N ILE A 30 11.73 -7.25 -10.10
CA ILE A 30 12.91 -7.87 -9.46
C ILE A 30 12.85 -9.40 -9.54
N LEU A 31 11.67 -9.98 -9.33
CA LEU A 31 11.47 -11.43 -9.26
C LEU A 31 11.07 -12.07 -10.60
N ARG A 32 10.98 -11.28 -11.68
CA ARG A 32 10.51 -11.69 -13.02
C ARG A 32 11.18 -12.96 -13.56
N LYS A 33 12.45 -13.22 -13.19
CA LYS A 33 13.23 -14.37 -13.68
C LYS A 33 13.10 -15.65 -12.82
N ARG A 34 12.38 -15.61 -11.68
CA ARG A 34 12.28 -16.75 -10.74
C ARG A 34 11.03 -17.63 -10.89
N GLY A 35 10.36 -17.58 -12.04
CA GLY A 35 9.58 -18.71 -12.59
C GLY A 35 8.37 -19.25 -11.80
N GLY A 36 7.78 -18.51 -10.86
CA GLY A 36 6.56 -18.93 -10.15
C GLY A 36 6.42 -18.38 -8.73
N ILE A 37 7.54 -17.99 -8.12
CA ILE A 37 7.58 -17.41 -6.77
C ILE A 37 7.08 -15.96 -6.74
N GLY A 38 7.18 -15.22 -7.85
CA GLY A 38 6.79 -13.80 -7.93
C GLY A 38 5.32 -13.50 -7.67
N ALA A 39 4.40 -14.42 -8.02
CA ALA A 39 2.96 -14.21 -7.84
C ALA A 39 2.52 -14.35 -6.37
N GLY A 40 3.06 -15.33 -5.64
CA GLY A 40 2.74 -15.54 -4.22
C GLY A 40 3.34 -14.48 -3.30
N TRP A 41 4.58 -14.04 -3.56
CA TRP A 41 5.23 -13.00 -2.77
C TRP A 41 4.65 -11.61 -3.02
N GLY A 42 4.21 -11.31 -4.25
CA GLY A 42 3.49 -10.07 -4.53
C GLY A 42 2.21 -9.95 -3.71
N GLY A 43 1.42 -11.01 -3.65
CA GLY A 43 0.19 -11.07 -2.83
C GLY A 43 0.48 -10.95 -1.33
N ALA A 44 1.47 -11.69 -0.82
CA ALA A 44 1.87 -11.60 0.58
C ALA A 44 2.29 -10.18 0.98
N LEU A 45 3.02 -9.49 0.10
CA LEU A 45 3.49 -8.13 0.38
C LEU A 45 2.34 -7.11 0.40
N VAL A 46 1.35 -7.25 -0.49
CA VAL A 46 0.12 -6.42 -0.47
C VAL A 46 -0.64 -6.63 0.83
N VAL A 47 -0.84 -7.87 1.25
CA VAL A 47 -1.60 -8.20 2.46
C VAL A 47 -0.93 -7.64 3.71
N VAL A 48 0.40 -7.75 3.82
CA VAL A 48 1.15 -7.19 4.94
C VAL A 48 1.07 -5.67 4.97
N LEU A 49 1.24 -5.00 3.82
CA LEU A 49 1.15 -3.54 3.73
C LEU A 49 -0.26 -3.02 4.03
N ALA A 50 -1.28 -3.69 3.50
CA ALA A 50 -2.68 -3.36 3.80
C ALA A 50 -3.00 -3.55 5.29
N GLY A 51 -2.49 -4.63 5.90
CA GLY A 51 -2.64 -4.89 7.34
C GLY A 51 -1.98 -3.81 8.20
N LEU A 52 -0.76 -3.38 7.85
CA LEU A 52 -0.06 -2.30 8.55
C LEU A 52 -0.78 -0.95 8.41
N MET A 53 -1.28 -0.64 7.22
CA MET A 53 -2.09 0.57 6.99
C MET A 53 -3.38 0.55 7.79
N ALA A 54 -4.07 -0.60 7.84
CA ALA A 54 -5.27 -0.75 8.65
C ALA A 54 -4.98 -0.54 10.15
N LEU A 55 -3.88 -1.13 10.67
CA LEU A 55 -3.46 -0.93 12.05
C LEU A 55 -3.12 0.53 12.37
N MET A 56 -2.44 1.25 11.46
CA MET A 56 -2.15 2.67 11.65
C MET A 56 -3.43 3.52 11.71
N VAL A 57 -4.38 3.27 10.81
CA VAL A 57 -5.68 3.97 10.82
C VAL A 57 -6.46 3.64 12.09
N ILE A 58 -6.40 2.39 12.56
CA ILE A 58 -7.03 1.99 13.83
C ILE A 58 -6.37 2.73 14.99
N PHE A 59 -5.04 2.79 15.10
CA PHE A 59 -4.36 3.52 16.17
C PHE A 59 -4.59 5.04 16.12
N ASP A 60 -4.73 5.62 14.93
CA ASP A 60 -5.08 7.05 14.79
C ASP A 60 -6.51 7.34 15.28
N LYS A 61 -7.45 6.43 15.00
CA LYS A 61 -8.87 6.59 15.38
C LYS A 61 -9.14 6.17 16.83
N VAL A 62 -8.49 5.12 17.28
CA VAL A 62 -8.53 4.61 18.64
C VAL A 62 -7.34 5.25 19.36
N LYS A 63 -7.52 6.50 19.82
CA LYS A 63 -6.53 7.17 20.69
C LYS A 63 -6.16 6.23 21.84
N LEU A 64 -5.00 5.59 21.74
CA LEU A 64 -4.28 4.95 22.83
C LEU A 64 -3.27 5.95 23.38
#